data_AF-A0A151QYR7-F1
#
_entry.id   AF-A0A151QYR7-F1
#
_cell.length_a   1.000
_cell.length_b   1.000
_cell.length_c   1.000
_cell.angle_alpha   90.00
_cell.angle_beta   90.00
_cell.angle_gamma   90.00
#
_symmetry.space_group_name_H-M   'P 1'
#
loop_
_entity.id
_entity.type
_entity.pdbx_description
1 polymer ?
#
loop_
_entity_poly.entity_id
_entity_poly.type
_entity_poly.pdbx_seq_one_letter_code
_entity_poly.pdbx_strand_id
1 'polypeptide(L)'
;MAGGGESVAPSAPAKGKGKAHDKAGAGKTVVAEKKRGGKNPKDSHPTISVPGYEWVRGYVVEFESRFKAFLDVNAMWKMLRICSSKISKLIQVEPCQPGERVYMASTPNTPFFYMYECFFRDLGVCLPFTEFECAFLNFINVAPCQLHPNSWGFLRAFQVLCSTLGMGVSLPIFLHFYQLKLGDPPLGWVSLSGSKAGGLFQLYSQSYKNFKKEFFWI
;
A
#
# COMPACT_ATOMS: atom_id res chain seq x y z
N MET A 1 52.99 40.70 14.78
CA MET A 1 54.08 39.73 14.48
C MET A 1 53.37 38.53 13.86
N ALA A 2 53.37 38.37 12.53
CA ALA A 2 54.45 37.87 11.67
C ALA A 2 54.67 36.35 11.86
N GLY A 3 54.57 35.48 10.83
CA GLY A 3 54.17 35.69 9.43
C GLY A 3 54.25 34.38 8.59
N GLY A 4 53.88 34.46 7.30
CA GLY A 4 54.28 33.54 6.19
C GLY A 4 53.58 32.17 6.17
N GLY A 5 52.98 31.67 5.06
CA GLY A 5 53.55 31.47 3.71
C GLY A 5 54.05 30.01 3.61
N GLU A 6 53.76 29.17 2.62
CA GLU A 6 53.32 29.35 1.22
C GLU A 6 52.41 28.18 0.72
N SER A 7 51.97 28.28 -0.55
CA SER A 7 51.13 27.28 -1.25
C SER A 7 51.94 26.52 -2.31
N VAL A 8 51.72 25.20 -2.48
CA VAL A 8 51.98 24.50 -3.76
C VAL A 8 50.96 23.38 -4.00
N ALA A 9 50.37 23.38 -5.20
CA ALA A 9 49.88 22.19 -5.89
C ALA A 9 50.48 22.20 -7.31
N PRO A 10 50.96 21.07 -7.85
CA PRO A 10 50.27 20.38 -8.97
C PRO A 10 50.47 18.84 -8.86
N SER A 11 50.17 17.95 -9.83
CA SER A 11 49.58 18.00 -11.18
C SER A 11 48.98 16.61 -11.52
N ALA A 12 48.05 16.54 -12.48
CA ALA A 12 47.68 15.29 -13.15
C ALA A 12 48.39 15.13 -14.51
N PRO A 13 48.64 13.90 -14.98
CA PRO A 13 48.78 13.56 -16.39
C PRO A 13 47.66 12.59 -16.84
N ALA A 14 47.45 12.29 -18.13
CA ALA A 14 47.51 13.06 -19.37
C ALA A 14 46.83 12.18 -20.46
N LYS A 15 46.19 12.77 -21.48
CA LYS A 15 45.57 12.00 -22.58
C LYS A 15 46.62 11.44 -23.55
N GLY A 16 46.58 10.14 -23.83
CA GLY A 16 47.17 9.53 -25.04
C GLY A 16 46.12 9.31 -26.13
N LYS A 17 46.41 9.72 -27.37
CA LYS A 17 45.50 9.61 -28.54
C LYS A 17 46.10 8.71 -29.64
N GLY A 18 45.23 7.91 -30.27
CA GLY A 18 45.37 7.48 -31.67
C GLY A 18 46.19 6.20 -31.93
N LYS A 19 46.00 5.52 -33.07
CA LYS A 19 45.02 5.75 -34.15
C LYS A 19 44.81 4.47 -34.99
N ALA A 20 43.58 4.31 -35.47
CA ALA A 20 43.07 3.54 -36.62
C ALA A 20 43.93 2.45 -37.30
N HIS A 21 43.26 1.35 -37.65
CA HIS A 21 43.29 0.88 -39.04
C HIS A 21 41.86 0.66 -39.57
N ASP A 22 41.64 1.15 -40.78
CA ASP A 22 40.33 1.19 -41.45
C ASP A 22 40.05 -0.09 -42.25
N LYS A 23 38.77 -0.46 -42.37
CA LYS A 23 38.18 -0.89 -43.66
C LYS A 23 36.65 -0.95 -43.58
N ALA A 24 36.01 -0.17 -44.46
CA ALA A 24 34.57 -0.08 -44.61
C ALA A 24 33.96 -1.29 -45.36
N GLY A 25 32.65 -1.53 -45.16
CA GLY A 25 31.91 -2.55 -45.90
C GLY A 25 30.40 -2.52 -45.67
N ALA A 26 29.68 -1.87 -46.60
CA ALA A 26 28.24 -2.03 -46.92
C ALA A 26 27.19 -2.11 -45.79
N GLY A 27 26.32 -1.10 -45.73
CA GLY A 27 25.16 -1.12 -44.84
C GLY A 27 24.03 -2.05 -45.30
N LYS A 28 23.26 -2.57 -44.32
CA LYS A 28 21.86 -2.97 -44.49
C LYS A 28 21.06 -2.43 -43.33
N THR A 29 20.16 -1.49 -43.60
CA THR A 29 19.19 -1.00 -42.61
C THR A 29 18.14 -2.08 -42.38
N VAL A 30 18.35 -2.92 -41.36
CA VAL A 30 17.31 -3.85 -40.90
C VAL A 30 16.33 -3.06 -40.05
N VAL A 31 15.16 -2.76 -40.62
CA VAL A 31 14.02 -2.25 -39.84
C VAL A 31 13.60 -3.36 -38.88
N ALA A 32 13.99 -3.24 -37.62
CA ALA A 32 13.59 -4.17 -36.57
C ALA A 32 12.08 -4.03 -36.31
N GLU A 33 11.29 -4.91 -36.93
CA GLU A 33 9.86 -5.01 -36.67
C GLU A 33 9.64 -5.27 -35.18
N LYS A 34 9.01 -4.30 -34.51
CA LYS A 34 8.72 -4.35 -33.08
C LYS A 34 7.66 -5.41 -32.82
N LYS A 35 8.09 -6.68 -32.71
CA LYS A 35 7.26 -7.79 -32.22
C LYS A 35 6.54 -7.32 -30.96
N ARG A 36 5.20 -7.20 -31.04
CA ARG A 36 4.36 -6.94 -29.88
C ARG A 36 4.69 -8.00 -28.85
N GLY A 37 5.14 -7.58 -27.66
CA GLY A 37 5.53 -8.50 -26.61
C GLY A 37 4.36 -9.43 -26.29
N GLY A 38 4.53 -10.72 -26.58
CA GLY A 38 3.58 -11.73 -26.13
C GLY A 38 3.50 -11.68 -24.61
N LYS A 39 2.29 -11.66 -24.06
CA LYS A 39 2.10 -11.79 -22.61
C LYS A 39 2.78 -13.08 -22.15
N ASN A 40 3.66 -12.98 -21.16
CA ASN A 40 4.19 -14.17 -20.50
C ASN A 40 3.01 -14.95 -19.88
N PRO A 41 2.91 -16.27 -20.07
CA PRO A 41 1.79 -17.07 -19.59
C PRO A 41 1.82 -17.33 -18.06
N LYS A 42 2.43 -16.44 -17.27
CA LYS A 42 2.52 -16.51 -15.80
C LYS A 42 1.59 -15.54 -15.06
N ASP A 43 0.97 -14.60 -15.77
CA ASP A 43 0.15 -13.52 -15.17
C ASP A 43 -1.37 -13.70 -15.41
N SER A 44 -1.82 -14.92 -15.71
CA SER A 44 -3.25 -15.24 -15.86
C SER A 44 -3.93 -15.44 -14.52
N HIS A 45 -4.18 -14.34 -13.80
CA HIS A 45 -5.07 -14.34 -12.64
C HIS A 45 -6.51 -14.74 -13.04
N PRO A 46 -7.27 -15.39 -12.15
CA PRO A 46 -8.61 -15.87 -12.48
C PRO A 46 -9.57 -14.70 -12.77
N THR A 47 -10.35 -14.81 -13.84
CA THR A 47 -11.43 -13.85 -14.11
C THR A 47 -12.55 -14.05 -13.10
N ILE A 48 -13.10 -12.96 -12.56
CA ILE A 48 -14.23 -13.01 -11.65
C ILE A 48 -15.50 -13.32 -12.44
N SER A 49 -16.18 -14.39 -12.03
CA SER A 49 -17.47 -14.83 -12.57
C SER A 49 -18.68 -14.33 -11.78
N VAL A 50 -18.48 -13.49 -10.76
CA VAL A 50 -19.55 -12.90 -9.95
C VAL A 50 -19.96 -11.56 -10.57
N PRO A 51 -21.21 -11.40 -11.04
CA PRO A 51 -21.67 -10.15 -11.64
C PRO A 51 -21.53 -8.94 -10.69
N GLY A 52 -21.10 -7.80 -11.20
CA GLY A 52 -20.90 -6.56 -10.44
C GLY A 52 -19.53 -6.46 -9.74
N TYR A 53 -18.66 -7.46 -9.91
CA TYR A 53 -17.31 -7.49 -9.35
C TYR A 53 -16.20 -7.51 -10.43
N GLU A 54 -16.54 -7.14 -11.67
CA GLU A 54 -15.61 -7.06 -12.82
C GLU A 54 -14.48 -6.04 -12.58
N TRP A 55 -14.70 -5.10 -11.66
CA TRP A 55 -13.71 -4.11 -11.22
C TRP A 55 -12.65 -4.68 -10.26
N VAL A 56 -12.85 -5.87 -9.67
CA VAL A 56 -11.91 -6.50 -8.73
C VAL A 56 -10.86 -7.34 -9.48
N ARG A 57 -9.59 -7.18 -9.14
CA ARG A 57 -8.49 -7.91 -9.80
C ARG A 57 -8.49 -9.38 -9.39
N GLY A 58 -8.35 -10.27 -10.37
CA GLY A 58 -8.46 -11.72 -10.18
C GLY A 58 -7.69 -12.32 -9.00
N TYR A 59 -6.48 -11.84 -8.72
CA TYR A 59 -5.67 -12.35 -7.62
C TYR A 59 -6.27 -12.09 -6.23
N VAL A 60 -7.20 -11.13 -6.08
CA VAL A 60 -7.92 -10.88 -4.83
C VAL A 60 -8.84 -12.07 -4.48
N VAL A 61 -9.35 -12.80 -5.49
CA VAL A 61 -10.22 -13.97 -5.35
C VAL A 61 -9.49 -15.19 -4.77
N GLU A 62 -8.16 -15.21 -4.85
CA GLU A 62 -7.33 -16.31 -4.37
C GLU A 62 -7.19 -16.34 -2.83
N PHE A 63 -7.62 -15.28 -2.13
CA PHE A 63 -7.51 -15.19 -0.67
C PHE A 63 -8.82 -15.47 0.04
N GLU A 64 -8.84 -16.62 0.72
CA GLU A 64 -9.77 -16.89 1.81
C GLU A 64 -9.19 -16.35 3.13
N SER A 65 -10.08 -15.96 4.05
CA SER A 65 -9.67 -15.72 5.44
C SER A 65 -9.25 -17.02 6.13
N ARG A 66 -8.22 -16.93 6.98
CA ARG A 66 -7.82 -17.94 7.97
C ARG A 66 -8.79 -18.02 9.16
N PHE A 67 -9.51 -16.93 9.44
CA PHE A 67 -10.47 -16.84 10.53
C PHE A 67 -11.77 -17.50 10.12
N LYS A 68 -11.89 -18.80 10.42
CA LYS A 68 -13.07 -19.63 10.11
C LYS A 68 -13.93 -19.94 11.35
N ALA A 69 -13.43 -19.73 12.56
CA ALA A 69 -14.17 -19.97 13.79
C ALA A 69 -14.25 -18.72 14.69
N PHE A 70 -15.39 -18.56 15.38
CA PHE A 70 -15.63 -17.47 16.32
C PHE A 70 -14.59 -17.44 17.46
N LEU A 71 -14.09 -18.60 17.89
CA LEU A 71 -13.07 -18.69 18.94
C LEU A 71 -11.75 -18.01 18.54
N ASP A 72 -11.31 -18.16 17.28
CA ASP A 72 -10.07 -17.54 16.79
C ASP A 72 -10.19 -16.01 16.77
N VAL A 73 -11.31 -15.52 16.25
CA VAL A 73 -11.63 -14.09 16.15
C VAL A 73 -11.78 -13.47 17.54
N ASN A 74 -12.50 -14.12 18.45
CA ASN A 74 -12.71 -13.63 19.81
C ASN A 74 -11.42 -13.69 20.66
N ALA A 75 -10.55 -14.69 20.45
CA ALA A 75 -9.24 -14.74 21.09
C ALA A 75 -8.33 -13.58 20.64
N MET A 76 -8.27 -13.33 19.33
CA MET A 76 -7.58 -12.17 18.75
C MET A 76 -8.17 -10.85 19.26
N TRP A 77 -9.49 -10.72 19.30
CA TRP A 77 -10.19 -9.53 19.80
C TRP A 77 -9.91 -9.21 21.27
N LYS A 78 -9.76 -10.24 22.12
CA LYS A 78 -9.39 -10.08 23.53
C LYS A 78 -7.91 -9.73 23.72
N MET A 79 -7.04 -10.19 22.83
CA MET A 79 -5.61 -9.93 22.89
C MET A 79 -5.24 -8.52 22.39
N LEU A 80 -5.92 -8.04 21.35
CA LEU A 80 -5.64 -6.75 20.71
C LEU A 80 -6.51 -5.63 21.31
N ARG A 81 -5.93 -4.44 21.51
CA ARG A 81 -6.64 -3.26 22.07
C ARG A 81 -7.50 -2.55 21.02
N ILE A 82 -8.39 -3.30 20.36
CA ILE A 82 -9.10 -2.86 19.14
C ILE A 82 -10.05 -1.70 19.41
N CYS A 83 -10.72 -1.66 20.56
CA CYS A 83 -11.65 -0.59 20.90
C CYS A 83 -11.64 -0.26 22.39
N SER A 84 -12.29 0.85 22.75
CA SER A 84 -12.53 1.16 24.18
C SER A 84 -13.62 0.25 24.77
N SER A 85 -13.52 -0.07 26.06
CA SER A 85 -14.53 -0.86 26.79
C SER A 85 -15.94 -0.24 26.77
N LYS A 86 -16.04 1.07 26.52
CA LYS A 86 -17.31 1.80 26.41
C LYS A 86 -18.12 1.37 25.17
N ILE A 87 -17.44 1.04 24.08
CA ILE A 87 -18.07 0.71 22.79
C ILE A 87 -17.96 -0.78 22.43
N SER A 88 -17.18 -1.57 23.18
CA SER A 88 -16.95 -2.99 22.88
C SER A 88 -18.22 -3.84 22.88
N LYS A 89 -19.32 -3.34 23.46
CA LYS A 89 -20.67 -3.95 23.42
C LYS A 89 -21.51 -3.55 22.20
N LEU A 90 -21.04 -2.58 21.42
CA LEU A 90 -21.70 -2.06 20.21
C LEU A 90 -21.05 -2.59 18.92
N ILE A 91 -19.94 -3.32 19.05
CA ILE A 91 -19.18 -3.89 17.95
C ILE A 91 -19.23 -5.41 18.09
N GLN A 92 -19.66 -6.09 17.04
CA GLN A 92 -19.61 -7.54 16.91
C GLN A 92 -18.44 -7.89 15.98
N VAL A 93 -17.83 -9.05 16.16
CA VAL A 93 -16.70 -9.47 15.31
C VAL A 93 -16.84 -10.96 15.01
N GLU A 94 -16.89 -11.29 13.73
CA GLU A 94 -17.27 -12.63 13.25
C GLU A 94 -16.24 -13.18 12.25
N PRO A 95 -16.08 -14.52 12.19
CA PRO A 95 -15.28 -15.18 11.17
C PRO A 95 -15.95 -15.07 9.80
N CYS A 96 -15.15 -15.11 8.74
CA CYS A 96 -15.67 -15.13 7.38
C CYS A 96 -16.19 -16.52 7.01
N GLN A 97 -17.28 -16.56 6.26
CA GLN A 97 -17.95 -17.78 5.85
C GLN A 97 -17.12 -18.58 4.81
N PRO A 98 -17.37 -19.89 4.64
CA PRO A 98 -16.80 -20.66 3.53
C PRO A 98 -17.15 -20.04 2.17
N GLY A 99 -16.16 -19.91 1.28
CA GLY A 99 -16.35 -19.28 -0.04
C GLY A 99 -16.38 -17.74 -0.05
N GLU A 100 -16.42 -17.09 1.10
CA GLU A 100 -16.42 -15.63 1.20
C GLU A 100 -15.07 -15.00 0.81
N ARG A 101 -15.10 -13.77 0.27
CA ARG A 101 -13.92 -13.00 -0.13
C ARG A 101 -14.02 -11.56 0.38
N VAL A 102 -12.89 -10.97 0.73
CA VAL A 102 -12.76 -9.62 1.34
C VAL A 102 -13.34 -8.46 0.52
N TYR A 103 -13.72 -8.69 -0.75
CA TYR A 103 -14.36 -7.72 -1.62
C TYR A 103 -15.90 -7.86 -1.68
N MET A 104 -16.46 -8.95 -1.17
CA MET A 104 -17.89 -9.25 -1.28
C MET A 104 -18.71 -8.40 -0.31
N ALA A 105 -19.63 -7.61 -0.83
CA ALA A 105 -20.73 -7.06 -0.05
C ALA A 105 -21.74 -8.19 0.25
N SER A 106 -22.15 -8.30 1.52
CA SER A 106 -23.21 -9.23 1.96
C SER A 106 -24.55 -8.51 2.06
N THR A 107 -25.65 -9.24 1.95
CA THR A 107 -27.02 -8.71 2.07
C THR A 107 -27.36 -8.45 3.54
N PRO A 108 -27.69 -7.21 3.97
CA PRO A 108 -27.60 -6.85 5.38
C PRO A 108 -28.95 -6.75 6.12
N ASN A 109 -28.97 -7.26 7.35
CA ASN A 109 -29.80 -6.71 8.43
C ASN A 109 -29.00 -5.74 9.33
N THR A 110 -27.66 -5.71 9.19
CA THR A 110 -26.72 -4.92 10.00
C THR A 110 -25.57 -4.44 9.09
N PRO A 111 -25.12 -3.18 9.17
CA PRO A 111 -23.94 -2.73 8.45
C PRO A 111 -22.67 -3.39 8.99
N PHE A 112 -21.78 -3.83 8.10
CA PHE A 112 -20.52 -4.48 8.45
C PHE A 112 -19.41 -4.06 7.47
N PHE A 113 -18.15 -4.27 7.83
CA PHE A 113 -16.99 -4.13 6.95
C PHE A 113 -15.89 -5.12 7.32
N TYR A 114 -15.01 -5.43 6.36
CA TYR A 114 -13.83 -6.25 6.66
C TYR A 114 -12.68 -5.40 7.21
N MET A 115 -11.91 -6.00 8.12
CA MET A 115 -10.61 -5.49 8.57
C MET A 115 -9.56 -6.60 8.54
N TYR A 116 -8.29 -6.25 8.36
CA TYR A 116 -7.18 -7.19 8.59
C TYR A 116 -6.64 -7.04 10.01
N GLU A 117 -6.26 -8.16 10.61
CA GLU A 117 -5.64 -8.25 11.94
C GLU A 117 -4.45 -7.29 12.10
N CYS A 118 -3.61 -7.17 11.06
CA CYS A 118 -2.42 -6.31 11.05
C CYS A 118 -2.73 -4.83 11.32
N PHE A 119 -3.92 -4.34 10.97
CA PHE A 119 -4.30 -2.95 11.24
C PHE A 119 -4.35 -2.65 12.74
N PHE A 120 -4.85 -3.61 13.52
CA PHE A 120 -4.92 -3.51 14.97
C PHE A 120 -3.61 -3.91 15.65
N ARG A 121 -3.04 -5.05 15.23
CA ARG A 121 -1.85 -5.67 15.82
C ARG A 121 -0.59 -4.84 15.62
N ASP A 122 -0.36 -4.35 14.40
CA ASP A 122 0.93 -3.78 13.99
C ASP A 122 0.87 -2.26 13.74
N LEU A 123 -0.30 -1.74 13.33
CA LEU A 123 -0.49 -0.32 13.00
C LEU A 123 -1.20 0.48 14.09
N GLY A 124 -1.71 -0.17 15.15
CA GLY A 124 -2.40 0.49 16.25
C GLY A 124 -3.61 1.31 15.81
N VAL A 125 -4.33 0.85 14.79
CA VAL A 125 -5.68 1.33 14.47
C VAL A 125 -6.61 0.95 15.62
N CYS A 126 -7.56 1.82 15.97
CA CYS A 126 -8.57 1.56 17.00
C CYS A 126 -9.96 1.96 16.48
N LEU A 127 -11.00 1.39 17.08
CA LEU A 127 -12.40 1.75 16.83
C LEU A 127 -12.98 2.63 17.96
N PRO A 128 -13.89 3.58 17.63
CA PRO A 128 -14.30 3.93 16.27
C PRO A 128 -13.14 4.60 15.53
N PHE A 129 -13.18 4.58 14.20
CA PHE A 129 -12.22 5.37 13.42
C PHE A 129 -12.31 6.85 13.81
N THR A 130 -11.17 7.52 13.82
CA THR A 130 -11.11 8.97 14.01
C THR A 130 -11.77 9.69 12.84
N GLU A 131 -12.23 10.93 13.06
CA GLU A 131 -12.80 11.79 12.02
C GLU A 131 -11.86 11.93 10.81
N PHE A 132 -10.55 12.01 11.05
CA PHE A 132 -9.53 12.06 10.00
C PHE A 132 -9.44 10.77 9.16
N GLU A 133 -9.48 9.59 9.79
CA GLU A 133 -9.49 8.31 9.08
C GLU A 133 -10.78 8.15 8.25
N CYS A 134 -11.94 8.50 8.82
CA CYS A 134 -13.22 8.53 8.11
C CYS A 134 -13.20 9.51 6.93
N ALA A 135 -12.71 10.74 7.13
CA ALA A 135 -12.63 11.75 6.09
C ALA A 135 -11.68 11.32 4.95
N PHE A 136 -10.55 10.68 5.26
CA PHE A 136 -9.66 10.12 4.25
C PHE A 136 -10.32 8.98 3.46
N LEU A 137 -10.91 7.98 4.13
CA LEU A 137 -11.56 6.84 3.47
C LEU A 137 -12.74 7.29 2.59
N ASN A 138 -13.53 8.25 3.05
CA ASN A 138 -14.61 8.87 2.28
C ASN A 138 -14.06 9.66 1.07
N PHE A 139 -12.97 10.40 1.23
CA PHE A 139 -12.35 11.18 0.14
C PHE A 139 -11.83 10.29 -0.99
N ILE A 140 -11.22 9.14 -0.68
CA ILE A 140 -10.78 8.17 -1.70
C ILE A 140 -11.87 7.16 -2.10
N ASN A 141 -13.04 7.21 -1.44
CA ASN A 141 -14.19 6.32 -1.63
C ASN A 141 -13.82 4.82 -1.59
N VAL A 142 -13.17 4.37 -0.51
CA VAL A 142 -12.81 2.95 -0.31
C VAL A 142 -13.20 2.43 1.07
N ALA A 143 -13.51 1.14 1.15
CA ALA A 143 -13.65 0.41 2.40
C ALA A 143 -12.28 0.22 3.09
N PRO A 144 -12.22 0.14 4.44
CA PRO A 144 -10.98 -0.04 5.19
C PRO A 144 -10.05 -1.17 4.67
N CYS A 145 -10.62 -2.32 4.28
CA CYS A 145 -9.89 -3.48 3.75
C CYS A 145 -9.34 -3.33 2.32
N GLN A 146 -9.77 -2.30 1.58
CA GLN A 146 -9.25 -2.02 0.24
C GLN A 146 -7.95 -1.20 0.32
N LEU A 147 -7.73 -0.45 1.40
CA LEU A 147 -6.51 0.31 1.62
C LEU A 147 -5.37 -0.61 2.11
N HIS A 148 -4.21 -0.53 1.47
CA HIS A 148 -3.05 -1.38 1.78
C HIS A 148 -2.47 -1.08 3.19
N PRO A 149 -1.97 -2.08 3.96
CA PRO A 149 -1.41 -1.87 5.30
C PRO A 149 -0.37 -0.75 5.41
N ASN A 150 0.58 -0.66 4.47
CA ASN A 150 1.55 0.45 4.47
C ASN A 150 0.90 1.85 4.35
N SER A 151 -0.26 1.95 3.69
CA SER A 151 -0.99 3.22 3.54
C SER A 151 -1.74 3.59 4.82
N TRP A 152 -2.35 2.61 5.48
CA TRP A 152 -2.82 2.77 6.87
C TRP A 152 -1.69 3.20 7.81
N GLY A 153 -0.49 2.62 7.66
CA GLY A 153 0.71 3.03 8.40
C GLY A 153 1.07 4.51 8.21
N PHE A 154 0.91 5.06 7.00
CA PHE A 154 1.13 6.50 6.76
C PHE A 154 0.07 7.38 7.46
N LEU A 155 -1.21 6.99 7.47
CA LEU A 155 -2.25 7.70 8.22
C LEU A 155 -1.91 7.73 9.72
N ARG A 156 -1.63 6.55 10.29
CA ARG A 156 -1.33 6.41 11.73
C ARG A 156 -0.07 7.18 12.12
N ALA A 157 1.00 7.09 11.34
CA ALA A 157 2.22 7.86 11.56
C ALA A 157 1.99 9.39 11.48
N PHE A 158 1.11 9.85 10.57
CA PHE A 158 0.77 11.27 10.47
C PHE A 158 -0.03 11.75 11.68
N GLN A 159 -1.00 10.97 12.15
CA GLN A 159 -1.76 11.28 13.37
C GLN A 159 -0.86 11.34 14.61
N VAL A 160 0.08 10.40 14.75
CA VAL A 160 1.07 10.41 15.84
C VAL A 160 1.96 11.64 15.73
N LEU A 161 2.50 11.96 14.55
CA LEU A 161 3.34 13.15 14.34
C LEU A 161 2.60 14.45 14.72
N CYS A 162 1.39 14.65 14.21
CA CYS A 162 0.58 15.83 14.53
C CYS A 162 0.32 15.91 16.04
N SER A 163 -0.07 14.80 16.69
CA SER A 163 -0.29 14.75 18.13
C SER A 163 0.96 15.07 18.94
N THR A 164 2.14 14.58 18.54
CA THR A 164 3.43 14.89 19.19
C THR A 164 3.83 16.36 19.04
N LEU A 165 3.47 17.00 17.92
CA LEU A 165 3.72 18.42 17.66
C LEU A 165 2.65 19.36 18.24
N GLY A 166 1.62 18.83 18.91
CA GLY A 166 0.48 19.64 19.38
C GLY A 166 -0.40 20.22 18.26
N MET A 167 -0.32 19.64 17.06
CA MET A 167 -1.03 20.08 15.86
C MET A 167 -2.31 19.27 15.62
N GLY A 168 -3.33 19.92 15.05
CA GLY A 168 -4.48 19.23 14.47
C GLY A 168 -4.09 18.46 13.20
N VAL A 169 -4.69 17.27 13.03
CA VAL A 169 -4.57 16.50 11.78
C VAL A 169 -5.41 17.15 10.68
N SER A 170 -4.88 17.20 9.45
CA SER A 170 -5.53 17.87 8.33
C SER A 170 -5.39 17.05 7.05
N LEU A 171 -6.54 16.71 6.44
CA LEU A 171 -6.60 15.92 5.21
C LEU A 171 -5.89 16.61 4.02
N PRO A 172 -6.09 17.90 3.73
CA PRO A 172 -5.32 18.62 2.72
C PRO A 172 -3.80 18.58 2.93
N ILE A 173 -3.33 18.68 4.19
CA ILE A 173 -1.90 18.60 4.51
C ILE A 173 -1.38 17.17 4.28
N PHE A 174 -2.13 16.16 4.69
CA PHE A 174 -1.77 14.76 4.41
C PHE A 174 -1.66 14.48 2.90
N LEU A 175 -2.63 14.95 2.12
CA LEU A 175 -2.66 14.80 0.65
C LEU A 175 -1.60 15.62 -0.09
N HIS A 176 -0.99 16.64 0.54
CA HIS A 176 0.18 17.32 0.00
C HIS A 176 1.40 16.39 -0.05
N PHE A 177 1.60 15.57 0.99
CA PHE A 177 2.73 14.65 1.10
C PHE A 177 2.46 13.26 0.51
N TYR A 178 1.20 12.84 0.41
CA TYR A 178 0.83 11.51 -0.08
C TYR A 178 -0.14 11.57 -1.26
N GLN A 179 0.23 10.88 -2.34
CA GLN A 179 -0.62 10.70 -3.51
C GLN A 179 -1.16 9.27 -3.57
N LEU A 180 -2.39 9.15 -4.09
CA LEU A 180 -3.03 7.87 -4.34
C LEU A 180 -2.38 7.16 -5.54
N LYS A 181 -2.19 5.85 -5.41
CA LYS A 181 -1.74 4.93 -6.44
C LYS A 181 -2.79 3.84 -6.64
N LEU A 182 -3.66 4.08 -7.63
CA LEU A 182 -4.42 3.04 -8.30
C LEU A 182 -3.54 2.46 -9.42
N GLY A 183 -3.60 1.14 -9.60
CA GLY A 183 -3.13 0.51 -10.83
C GLY A 183 -4.24 0.49 -11.89
N ASP A 184 -3.92 0.04 -13.09
CA ASP A 184 -4.93 -0.13 -14.15
C ASP A 184 -6.03 -1.12 -13.71
N PRO A 185 -7.31 -0.87 -14.01
CA PRO A 185 -8.38 -1.82 -13.80
C PRO A 185 -8.11 -3.18 -14.49
N PRO A 186 -8.55 -4.30 -13.90
CA PRO A 186 -9.27 -4.40 -12.63
C PRO A 186 -8.36 -4.11 -11.42
N LEU A 187 -8.95 -3.59 -10.35
CA LEU A 187 -8.26 -2.99 -9.19
C LEU A 187 -8.00 -4.02 -8.08
N GLY A 188 -6.82 -3.91 -7.45
CA GLY A 188 -6.49 -4.62 -6.22
C GLY A 188 -6.56 -3.69 -5.00
N TRP A 189 -5.68 -3.91 -4.03
CA TRP A 189 -5.51 -2.98 -2.92
C TRP A 189 -5.04 -1.60 -3.39
N VAL A 190 -5.69 -0.56 -2.90
CA VAL A 190 -5.33 0.84 -3.11
C VAL A 190 -4.14 1.18 -2.22
N SER A 191 -3.15 1.87 -2.79
CA SER A 191 -1.92 2.23 -2.08
C SER A 191 -1.66 3.73 -2.13
N LEU A 192 -0.94 4.23 -1.14
CA LEU A 192 -0.36 5.56 -1.11
C LEU A 192 1.14 5.49 -1.43
N SER A 193 1.68 6.57 -1.97
CA SER A 193 3.11 6.85 -1.90
C SER A 193 3.37 8.32 -1.62
N GLY A 194 4.61 8.66 -1.27
CA GLY A 194 5.08 10.04 -1.26
C GLY A 194 4.73 10.76 -2.58
N SER A 195 4.36 12.02 -2.47
CA SER A 195 4.06 12.90 -3.60
C SER A 195 5.34 13.40 -4.27
N LYS A 196 5.20 14.21 -5.32
CA LYS A 196 6.33 14.92 -5.96
C LYS A 196 7.07 15.88 -5.02
N ALA A 197 6.44 16.31 -3.92
CA ALA A 197 7.08 17.13 -2.87
C ALA A 197 7.90 16.30 -1.86
N GLY A 198 7.87 14.96 -1.97
CA GLY A 198 8.39 14.04 -0.98
C GLY A 198 7.29 13.53 -0.03
N GLY A 199 7.42 12.27 0.40
CA GLY A 199 6.60 11.73 1.49
C GLY A 199 7.26 11.96 2.84
N LEU A 200 6.47 12.19 3.89
CA LEU A 200 6.98 12.40 5.26
C LEU A 200 7.63 11.14 5.85
N PHE A 201 7.16 9.96 5.48
CA PHE A 201 7.57 8.68 6.04
C PHE A 201 7.99 7.70 4.95
N GLN A 202 8.91 6.80 5.30
CA GLN A 202 9.25 5.65 4.48
C GLN A 202 8.28 4.48 4.77
N LEU A 203 8.22 3.50 3.86
CA LEU A 203 7.36 2.33 4.04
C LEU A 203 7.79 1.54 5.29
N TYR A 204 6.82 1.23 6.16
CA TYR A 204 7.02 0.34 7.32
C TYR A 204 7.65 -1.00 6.91
N SER A 205 7.21 -1.56 5.78
CA SER A 205 7.90 -2.66 5.10
C SER A 205 7.80 -2.49 3.59
N GLN A 206 8.90 -2.71 2.86
CA GLN A 206 8.89 -2.70 1.39
C GLN A 206 7.91 -3.73 0.80
N SER A 207 7.62 -4.80 1.55
CA SER A 207 6.54 -5.72 1.22
C SER A 207 5.84 -6.18 2.49
N TYR A 208 4.76 -5.49 2.88
CA TYR A 208 3.83 -6.05 3.87
C TYR A 208 3.15 -7.27 3.24
N LYS A 209 3.66 -8.46 3.54
CA LYS A 209 3.23 -9.75 2.98
C LYS A 209 2.21 -10.43 3.89
N ASN A 210 1.57 -11.47 3.37
CA ASN A 210 0.72 -12.44 4.09
C ASN A 210 -0.59 -11.93 4.74
N PHE A 211 -0.76 -10.61 4.98
CA PHE A 211 -1.97 -10.02 5.57
C PHE A 211 -3.29 -10.39 4.88
N LYS A 212 -3.24 -10.68 3.56
CA LYS A 212 -4.43 -10.86 2.71
C LYS A 212 -5.34 -12.03 3.12
N LYS A 213 -4.87 -12.94 3.98
CA LYS A 213 -5.66 -14.03 4.58
C LYS A 213 -6.06 -13.77 6.03
N GLU A 214 -5.68 -12.65 6.63
CA GLU A 214 -5.91 -12.32 8.05
C GLU A 214 -7.11 -11.37 8.24
N PHE A 215 -8.22 -11.58 7.51
CA PHE A 215 -9.39 -10.69 7.55
C PHE A 215 -10.62 -11.28 8.24
N PHE A 216 -11.47 -10.43 8.80
CA PHE A 216 -12.71 -10.81 9.51
C PHE A 216 -13.74 -9.68 9.42
N TRP A 217 -15.00 -9.96 9.78
CA TRP A 217 -16.07 -8.94 9.83
C TRP A 217 -16.02 -8.11 11.12
N ILE A 218 -16.38 -6.84 11.02
CA ILE A 218 -16.72 -5.90 12.11
C ILE A 218 -18.05 -5.23 11.75
#